data_AF-A0A1G9MM43-F1
#
_entry.id   AF-A0A1G9MM43-F1
#
_cell.length_a   1.000
_cell.length_b   1.000
_cell.length_c   1.000
_cell.angle_alpha   90.00
_cell.angle_beta   90.00
_cell.angle_gamma   90.00
#
_symmetry.space_group_name_H-M   'P 1'
#
loop_
_entity.id
_entity.type
_entity.pdbx_description
1 polymer ?
#
loop_
_entity_poly.entity_id
_entity_poly.type
_entity_poly.pdbx_seq_one_letter_code
_entity_poly.pdbx_strand_id
1 'polypeptide(L)'
;MQQNSYDLSASSGESGVYIYSFQSIGPKGIILKKIEFIQLHDDSGLLIPFFNLAFGDTDADGSLKDHVVSDNGDMETVLNTVAAAVEDFLIKKPRSQCLRSGADGIQNVALSAQTQEIPFSDNERLLSVGPRGRHMETL
;
A
#
# COMPACT_ATOMS: atom_id res chain seq x y z
N MET A 1 -14.00 -24.39 -13.05
CA MET A 1 -13.24 -23.13 -12.93
C MET A 1 -12.64 -23.16 -11.53
N GLN A 2 -11.31 -23.24 -11.40
CA GLN A 2 -10.69 -23.12 -10.08
C GLN A 2 -10.82 -21.66 -9.65
N GLN A 3 -11.34 -21.40 -8.46
CA GLN A 3 -11.34 -20.05 -7.90
C GLN A 3 -9.88 -19.68 -7.66
N ASN A 4 -9.38 -18.69 -8.42
CA ASN A 4 -8.00 -18.23 -8.30
C ASN A 4 -7.79 -17.30 -7.09
N SER A 5 -8.85 -16.92 -6.37
CA SER A 5 -8.84 -16.07 -5.17
C SER A 5 -10.00 -16.45 -4.24
N TYR A 6 -9.92 -16.05 -2.97
CA TYR A 6 -11.01 -16.15 -2.00
C TYR A 6 -12.01 -15.00 -2.11
N ASP A 7 -13.22 -15.22 -1.59
CA ASP A 7 -14.23 -14.19 -1.46
C ASP A 7 -13.80 -13.13 -0.44
N LEU A 8 -13.81 -11.87 -0.86
CA LEU A 8 -13.42 -10.72 -0.05
C LEU A 8 -14.63 -10.08 0.61
N SER A 9 -14.56 -9.90 1.93
CA SER A 9 -15.50 -9.09 2.70
C SER A 9 -14.86 -7.76 3.02
N ALA A 10 -15.42 -6.66 2.50
CA ALA A 10 -14.98 -5.31 2.85
C ALA A 10 -15.74 -4.80 4.08
N SER A 11 -15.05 -4.11 4.98
CA SER A 11 -15.64 -3.44 6.14
C SER A 11 -15.05 -2.04 6.34
N SER A 12 -15.85 -1.12 6.85
CA SER A 12 -15.40 0.22 7.22
C SER A 12 -14.57 0.17 8.49
N GLY A 13 -13.34 0.70 8.44
CA GLY A 13 -12.54 1.00 9.62
C GLY A 13 -12.80 2.41 10.14
N GLU A 14 -11.89 2.93 10.96
CA GLU A 14 -11.85 4.36 11.29
C GLU A 14 -11.55 5.21 10.05
N SER A 15 -11.67 6.54 10.17
CA SER A 15 -11.37 7.45 9.06
C SER A 15 -9.96 7.21 8.52
N GLY A 16 -9.84 6.99 7.21
CA GLY A 16 -8.56 6.68 6.57
C GLY A 16 -8.14 5.20 6.64
N VAL A 17 -8.98 4.31 7.16
CA VAL A 17 -8.72 2.86 7.24
C VAL A 17 -9.74 2.07 6.41
N TYR A 18 -9.24 1.23 5.50
CA TYR A 18 -10.05 0.35 4.65
C TYR A 18 -9.66 -1.10 4.91
N ILE A 19 -10.64 -1.93 5.26
CA ILE A 19 -10.39 -3.29 5.73
C ILE A 19 -11.04 -4.28 4.78
N TYR A 20 -10.28 -5.31 4.43
CA TYR A 20 -10.75 -6.48 3.72
C TYR A 20 -10.43 -7.72 4.53
N SER A 21 -11.35 -8.68 4.58
CA SER A 21 -11.16 -9.95 5.29
C SER A 21 -11.56 -11.12 4.40
N PHE A 22 -10.87 -12.24 4.56
CA PHE A 22 -11.17 -13.48 3.84
C PHE A 22 -10.73 -14.71 4.64
N GLN A 23 -11.26 -15.87 4.26
CA GLN A 23 -10.91 -17.16 4.84
C GLN A 23 -9.91 -17.88 3.92
N SER A 24 -8.69 -18.06 4.40
CA SER A 24 -7.68 -18.91 3.75
C SER A 24 -7.95 -20.36 4.10
N ILE A 25 -8.09 -21.21 3.08
CA ILE A 25 -8.46 -22.62 3.22
C ILE A 25 -7.33 -23.46 2.67
N GLY A 26 -6.69 -24.23 3.54
CA GLY A 26 -5.54 -25.06 3.19
C GLY A 26 -5.37 -26.25 4.13
N PRO A 27 -4.24 -26.99 4.03
CA PRO A 27 -4.02 -28.22 4.78
C PRO A 27 -3.98 -28.04 6.31
N LYS A 28 -3.73 -26.82 6.80
CA LYS A 28 -3.75 -26.50 8.24
C LYS A 28 -5.13 -26.03 8.72
N GLY A 29 -6.13 -26.08 7.84
CA GLY A 29 -7.51 -25.69 8.12
C GLY A 29 -7.85 -24.29 7.61
N ILE A 30 -8.85 -23.69 8.24
CA ILE A 30 -9.32 -22.33 7.91
C ILE A 30 -8.55 -21.33 8.76
N ILE A 31 -7.91 -20.37 8.11
CA ILE A 31 -7.21 -19.26 8.76
C ILE A 31 -7.87 -17.95 8.33
N LEU A 32 -8.30 -17.15 9.31
CA LEU A 32 -8.84 -15.82 9.04
C LEU A 32 -7.69 -14.88 8.70
N LYS A 33 -7.84 -14.18 7.58
CA LYS A 33 -6.85 -13.22 7.09
C LYS A 33 -7.50 -11.87 6.88
N LYS A 34 -6.69 -10.83 7.11
CA LYS A 34 -7.12 -9.44 6.99
C LYS A 34 -6.07 -8.63 6.23
N ILE A 35 -6.57 -7.68 5.43
CA ILE A 35 -5.80 -6.68 4.71
C ILE A 35 -6.31 -5.32 5.18
N GLU A 36 -5.40 -4.43 5.59
CA GLU A 36 -5.72 -3.07 6.02
C GLU A 36 -4.95 -2.07 5.17
N PHE A 37 -5.66 -1.12 4.56
CA PHE A 37 -5.09 0.07 3.94
C PHE A 37 -5.23 1.23 4.92
N ILE A 38 -4.11 1.69 5.47
CA ILE A 38 -4.07 2.73 6.51
C ILE A 38 -3.45 3.98 5.92
N GLN A 39 -4.20 5.08 5.89
CA GLN A 39 -3.70 6.35 5.39
C GLN A 39 -2.53 6.85 6.24
N LEU A 40 -1.41 7.16 5.58
CA LEU A 40 -0.25 7.79 6.17
C LEU A 40 -0.41 9.31 6.08
N HIS A 41 -0.28 10.01 7.21
CA HIS A 41 -0.34 11.47 7.45
C HIS A 41 -0.91 12.39 6.34
N ASP A 42 -1.95 13.14 6.71
CA ASP A 42 -2.56 14.23 5.91
C ASP A 42 -1.70 15.51 5.89
N ASP A 43 -0.76 15.67 6.83
CA ASP A 43 0.08 16.89 7.01
C ASP A 43 1.31 16.97 6.08
N SER A 44 1.46 16.03 5.14
CA SER A 44 2.63 15.99 4.26
C SER A 44 2.61 17.03 3.12
N GLY A 45 1.50 17.76 2.96
CA GLY A 45 1.32 18.70 1.83
C GLY A 45 1.28 18.03 0.46
N LEU A 46 1.14 16.69 0.44
CA LEU A 46 1.11 15.90 -0.79
C LEU A 46 -0.28 15.97 -1.43
N LEU A 47 -0.32 16.20 -2.74
CA LEU A 47 -1.55 16.26 -3.54
C LEU A 47 -2.28 14.90 -3.64
N ILE A 48 -1.67 13.82 -3.15
CA ILE A 48 -2.11 12.44 -3.34
C ILE A 48 -1.99 11.73 -1.99
N PRO A 49 -3.07 11.15 -1.45
CA PRO A 49 -3.03 10.40 -0.19
C PRO A 49 -2.24 9.10 -0.35
N PHE A 50 -1.40 8.82 0.65
CA PHE A 50 -0.58 7.60 0.74
C PHE A 50 -1.19 6.64 1.75
N PHE A 51 -1.16 5.34 1.44
CA PHE A 51 -1.68 4.29 2.30
C PHE A 51 -0.63 3.20 2.54
N ASN A 52 -0.44 2.79 3.78
CA ASN A 52 0.27 1.55 4.10
C ASN A 52 -0.69 0.36 3.93
N LEU A 53 -0.21 -0.71 3.28
CA LEU A 53 -0.88 -2.00 3.19
C LEU A 53 -0.28 -2.93 4.24
N ALA A 54 -1.08 -3.27 5.24
CA ALA A 54 -0.81 -4.34 6.18
C ALA A 54 -1.61 -5.58 5.78
N PHE A 55 -1.00 -6.75 5.87
CA PHE A 55 -1.63 -8.03 5.56
C PHE A 55 -1.10 -9.11 6.51
N GLY A 56 -1.99 -9.96 7.00
CA GLY A 56 -1.63 -11.00 7.95
C GLY A 56 -2.81 -11.83 8.42
N ASP A 57 -2.52 -12.67 9.42
CA ASP A 57 -3.54 -13.47 10.09
C ASP A 57 -4.34 -12.62 11.06
N THR A 58 -5.58 -13.04 11.33
CA THR A 58 -6.46 -12.39 12.29
C THR A 58 -6.57 -13.23 13.55
N ASP A 59 -6.29 -12.62 14.69
CA ASP A 59 -6.49 -13.25 15.99
C ASP A 59 -7.98 -13.29 16.38
N ALA A 60 -8.30 -14.04 17.44
CA ALA A 60 -9.67 -14.15 17.95
C ALA A 60 -10.26 -12.82 18.43
N ASP A 61 -9.42 -11.85 18.81
CA ASP A 61 -9.82 -10.49 19.19
C ASP A 61 -9.98 -9.55 17.98
N GLY A 62 -9.70 -10.04 16.76
CA GLY A 62 -9.74 -9.26 15.54
C GLY A 62 -8.46 -8.48 15.24
N SER A 63 -7.41 -8.60 16.06
CA SER A 63 -6.12 -7.95 15.81
C SER A 63 -5.39 -8.57 14.63
N LEU A 64 -4.64 -7.73 13.89
CA LEU A 64 -3.84 -8.17 12.76
C LEU A 64 -2.46 -8.65 13.23
N LYS A 65 -2.10 -9.86 12.84
CA LYS A 65 -0.76 -10.44 13.00
C LYS A 65 -0.04 -10.50 11.66
N ASP A 66 0.63 -9.40 11.34
CA ASP A 66 1.41 -9.22 10.09
C ASP A 66 2.79 -9.91 10.11
N HIS A 67 3.25 -10.34 11.28
CA HIS A 67 4.55 -10.96 11.52
C HIS A 67 4.50 -12.50 11.54
N VAL A 68 3.32 -13.11 11.44
CA VAL A 68 3.13 -14.56 11.50
C VAL A 68 3.13 -15.16 10.10
N VAL A 69 3.96 -16.19 9.91
CA VAL A 69 3.93 -17.05 8.72
C VAL A 69 3.10 -18.29 9.04
N SER A 70 1.83 -18.30 8.65
CA SER A 70 0.95 -19.45 8.87
C SER A 70 1.25 -20.62 7.93
N ASP A 71 1.76 -20.34 6.72
CA ASP A 71 2.13 -21.35 5.72
C ASP A 71 1.00 -22.39 5.52
N ASN A 72 -0.18 -21.92 5.12
CA ASN A 72 -1.36 -22.77 4.94
C ASN A 72 -1.37 -23.47 3.56
N GLY A 73 -0.24 -23.52 2.84
CA GLY A 73 -0.12 -24.24 1.56
C GLY A 73 -0.95 -23.66 0.40
N ASP A 74 -1.49 -22.46 0.54
CA ASP A 74 -2.41 -21.79 -0.38
C ASP A 74 -1.88 -20.42 -0.84
N MET A 75 -0.56 -20.24 -0.82
CA MET A 75 0.12 -18.95 -1.06
C MET A 75 -0.31 -18.28 -2.37
N GLU A 76 -0.47 -19.03 -3.46
CA GLU A 76 -0.88 -18.47 -4.76
C GLU A 76 -2.29 -17.85 -4.68
N THR A 77 -3.26 -18.59 -4.12
CA THR A 77 -4.63 -18.11 -3.92
C THR A 77 -4.67 -16.91 -2.98
N VAL A 78 -3.87 -16.94 -1.91
CA VAL A 78 -3.73 -15.82 -0.97
C VAL A 78 -3.19 -14.57 -1.67
N LEU A 79 -2.12 -14.68 -2.47
CA LEU A 79 -1.55 -13.54 -3.18
C LEU A 79 -2.50 -12.97 -4.24
N ASN A 80 -3.20 -13.83 -4.97
CA ASN A 80 -4.25 -13.38 -5.91
C ASN A 80 -5.39 -12.64 -5.18
N THR A 81 -5.77 -13.11 -3.99
CA THR A 81 -6.79 -12.46 -3.16
C THR A 81 -6.32 -11.08 -2.67
N VAL A 82 -5.05 -10.95 -2.27
CA VAL A 82 -4.46 -9.66 -1.90
C VAL A 82 -4.43 -8.72 -3.10
N ALA A 83 -4.07 -9.20 -4.29
CA ALA A 83 -4.09 -8.40 -5.52
C ALA A 83 -5.50 -7.91 -5.86
N ALA A 84 -6.52 -8.77 -5.73
CA ALA A 84 -7.92 -8.39 -5.93
C ALA A 84 -8.39 -7.31 -4.94
N ALA A 85 -7.95 -7.38 -3.67
CA ALA A 85 -8.25 -6.34 -2.68
C ALA A 85 -7.58 -5.00 -3.03
N VAL A 86 -6.34 -5.02 -3.54
CA VAL A 86 -5.65 -3.82 -4.02
C VAL A 86 -6.37 -3.21 -5.21
N GLU A 87 -6.81 -4.02 -6.18
CA GLU A 87 -7.57 -3.55 -7.34
C GLU A 87 -8.88 -2.89 -6.90
N ASP A 88 -9.68 -3.55 -6.06
CA ASP A 88 -10.93 -2.99 -5.55
C ASP A 88 -10.71 -1.69 -4.75
N PHE A 89 -9.65 -1.63 -3.94
CA PHE A 89 -9.25 -0.42 -3.22
C PHE A 89 -8.92 0.74 -4.19
N LEU A 90 -8.12 0.49 -5.22
CA LEU A 90 -7.71 1.51 -6.20
C LEU A 90 -8.89 1.98 -7.06
N ILE A 91 -9.83 1.09 -7.41
CA ILE A 91 -11.08 1.48 -8.12
C ILE A 91 -11.92 2.42 -7.25
N LYS A 92 -12.02 2.13 -5.95
CA LYS A 92 -12.75 2.99 -4.98
C LYS A 92 -11.99 4.27 -4.65
N LYS A 93 -10.67 4.29 -4.86
CA LYS A 93 -9.76 5.41 -4.56
C LYS A 93 -8.79 5.69 -5.72
N PRO A 94 -9.30 6.19 -6.85
CA PRO A 94 -8.53 6.33 -8.10
C PRO A 94 -7.40 7.38 -8.05
N ARG A 95 -7.29 8.15 -6.96
CA ARG A 95 -6.22 9.13 -6.72
C ARG A 95 -5.33 8.75 -5.53
N SER A 96 -5.25 7.48 -5.15
CA SER A 96 -4.44 7.04 -4.00
C SER A 96 -3.21 6.24 -4.43
N GLN A 97 -2.13 6.34 -3.66
CA GLN A 97 -0.96 5.47 -3.75
C GLN A 97 -0.90 4.55 -2.54
N CYS A 98 -0.47 3.31 -2.73
CA CYS A 98 -0.35 2.32 -1.66
C CYS A 98 1.10 1.80 -1.55
N LEU A 99 1.56 1.53 -0.34
CA LEU A 99 2.90 1.07 -0.02
C LEU A 99 2.82 -0.18 0.85
N ARG A 100 3.58 -1.23 0.53
CA ARG A 100 3.62 -2.47 1.31
C ARG A 100 4.88 -2.46 2.17
N SER A 101 4.72 -2.53 3.49
CA SER A 101 5.84 -2.81 4.38
C SER A 101 5.90 -4.31 4.67
N GLY A 102 7.00 -4.97 4.32
CA GLY A 102 7.26 -6.38 4.67
C GLY A 102 8.37 -6.51 5.73
N ALA A 103 8.53 -7.71 6.31
CA ALA A 103 9.55 -7.99 7.33
C ALA A 103 11.00 -7.74 6.85
N ASP A 104 11.24 -7.70 5.54
CA ASP A 104 12.56 -7.45 4.91
C ASP A 104 12.78 -5.98 4.49
N GLY A 105 11.92 -5.06 4.91
CA GLY A 105 12.02 -3.62 4.63
C GLY A 105 10.93 -3.07 3.71
N ILE A 106 10.90 -1.74 3.61
CA ILE A 106 9.93 -0.96 2.84
C ILE A 106 10.14 -1.21 1.35
N GLN A 107 9.15 -1.77 0.65
CA GLN A 107 9.14 -1.85 -0.81
C GLN A 107 8.01 -0.97 -1.36
N ASN A 108 8.35 -0.03 -2.24
CA ASN A 108 7.39 0.81 -2.94
C ASN A 108 6.58 -0.08 -3.91
N VAL A 109 5.27 -0.23 -3.68
CA VAL A 109 4.34 -0.83 -4.66
C VAL A 109 3.53 0.30 -5.29
N ALA A 110 4.18 1.10 -6.14
CA ALA A 110 3.47 2.12 -6.91
C ALA A 110 2.70 1.45 -8.07
N LEU A 111 1.45 1.08 -7.84
CA LEU A 111 0.50 0.74 -8.90
C LEU A 111 -0.39 1.97 -9.15
N SER A 112 0.10 2.90 -9.95
CA SER A 112 -0.73 4.00 -10.44
C SER A 112 -1.60 3.48 -11.59
N ALA A 113 -2.90 3.35 -11.37
CA ALA A 113 -3.86 3.19 -12.46
C ALA A 113 -4.01 4.53 -13.20
N GLN A 114 -3.00 4.91 -14.00
CA GLN A 114 -3.09 6.07 -14.89
C GLN A 114 -3.60 5.62 -16.25
N THR A 115 -4.89 5.85 -16.49
CA THR A 115 -5.39 6.10 -17.86
C THR A 115 -5.85 7.55 -17.94
N GLN A 116 -4.90 8.47 -17.97
CA GLN A 116 -5.08 9.75 -18.64
C GLN A 116 -3.72 10.42 -18.85
N GLU A 117 -3.40 10.70 -20.11
CA GLU A 117 -2.17 11.38 -20.55
C GLU A 117 -2.05 12.74 -19.84
N ILE A 118 -0.93 12.95 -19.14
CA ILE A 118 -0.59 14.26 -18.58
C ILE A 118 0.18 15.03 -19.65
N PRO A 119 -0.31 16.17 -20.18
CA PRO A 119 0.51 17.02 -21.03
C PRO A 119 1.63 17.64 -20.19
N PHE A 120 2.88 17.37 -20.58
CA PHE A 120 4.07 18.06 -20.07
C PHE A 120 3.90 19.56 -20.35
N SER A 121 3.79 20.38 -19.30
CA SER A 121 3.95 21.82 -19.39
C SER A 121 5.40 22.13 -19.01
N ASP A 122 6.17 22.62 -19.97
CA ASP A 122 7.55 23.06 -19.80
C ASP A 122 7.64 24.26 -18.84
N ASN A 123 8.31 24.07 -17.72
CA ASN A 123 8.86 25.16 -16.92
C ASN A 123 10.07 24.66 -16.12
N GLU A 124 11.13 24.31 -16.86
CA GLU A 124 12.48 24.34 -16.32
C GLU A 124 12.84 25.79 -15.96
N ARG A 125 13.12 26.05 -14.67
CA ARG A 125 13.93 27.21 -14.28
C ARG A 125 15.05 26.78 -13.36
N LEU A 126 16.12 26.35 -14.03
CA LEU A 126 17.49 26.24 -13.56
C LEU A 126 17.96 27.59 -12.99
N LEU A 127 18.37 27.68 -11.71
CA LEU A 127 19.30 28.71 -11.24
C LEU A 127 20.18 28.22 -10.05
N SER A 128 21.37 27.77 -10.46
CA SER A 128 22.72 27.95 -9.90
C SER A 128 23.01 27.67 -8.41
N VAL A 129 23.82 26.62 -8.20
CA VAL A 129 24.73 26.44 -7.07
C VAL A 129 25.91 27.42 -7.21
N GLY A 130 26.15 28.29 -6.24
CA GLY A 130 27.35 29.14 -6.17
C GLY A 130 28.43 28.56 -5.24
N PRO A 131 29.72 28.55 -5.60
CA PRO A 131 30.77 27.99 -4.74
C PRO A 131 31.40 29.01 -3.79
N ARG A 132 31.74 28.48 -2.60
CA ARG A 132 32.74 28.84 -1.57
C ARG A 132 33.58 30.11 -1.74
N GLY A 133 33.67 30.86 -0.64
CA GLY A 133 34.39 32.13 -0.53
C GLY A 133 35.92 32.08 -0.63
N ARG A 134 36.46 33.29 -0.79
CA ARG A 134 37.81 33.71 -0.41
C ARG A 134 37.77 35.18 0.02
N HIS A 135 38.51 35.47 1.10
CA HIS A 135 39.03 36.78 1.49
C HIS A 135 39.51 37.62 0.28
N MET A 136 39.35 38.94 0.34
CA MET A 136 40.46 39.91 0.46
C MET A 136 39.91 41.30 0.89
N GLU A 137 40.62 41.90 1.84
CA GLU A 137 40.53 43.31 2.26
C GLU A 137 40.86 44.25 1.09
N THR A 138 40.42 45.52 1.15
CA THR A 138 41.30 46.71 1.31
C THR A 138 40.55 48.00 0.91
N LEU A 139 40.57 48.96 1.85
CA LEU A 139 40.33 50.43 1.78
C LEU A 139 38.97 50.97 1.33
#